data_AF-A0A8C6VBG3-F1
#
_entry.id   AF-A0A8C6VBG3-F1
#
_cell.length_a   1.000
_cell.length_b   1.000
_cell.length_c   1.000
_cell.angle_alpha   90.00
_cell.angle_beta   90.00
_cell.angle_gamma   90.00
#
_symmetry.space_group_name_H-M   'P 1'
#
loop_
_entity.id
_entity.type
_entity.pdbx_description
1 polymer ?
#
loop_
_entity_poly.entity_id
_entity_poly.type
_entity_poly.pdbx_seq_one_letter_code
_entity_poly.pdbx_strand_id
1 'polypeptide(L)'
;MEEERRICKNCKRDVAAVNFSLHEAHCMRFLAVCPKCEEPVASKDMKEHLAKAHKEVRCMLCHQMMQQYLLEHHEAEECQERSVKCHFCELELPFHKLQSHLDACGSRTTMCWDCGKYVMHKAQEGHKLTCQTGNKPRAPGEFHTCRYLC
;
A
#
# COMPACT_ATOMS: atom_id res chain seq x y z
N MET A 1 -35.69 -15.22 -2.24
CA MET A 1 -35.86 -14.70 -3.60
C MET A 1 -34.63 -13.88 -3.90
N GLU A 2 -33.95 -14.16 -5.01
CA GLU A 2 -32.83 -13.36 -5.47
C GLU A 2 -33.39 -12.15 -6.23
N GLU A 3 -33.05 -10.94 -5.80
CA GLU A 3 -33.49 -9.73 -6.50
C GLU A 3 -32.73 -9.61 -7.82
N GLU A 4 -33.46 -9.66 -8.95
CA GLU A 4 -32.88 -9.43 -10.28
C GLU A 4 -32.23 -8.04 -10.31
N ARG A 5 -31.00 -7.95 -10.81
CA ARG A 5 -30.17 -6.73 -10.84
C ARG A 5 -29.67 -6.45 -12.25
N ARG A 6 -29.49 -5.17 -12.57
CA ARG A 6 -29.04 -4.68 -13.89
C ARG A 6 -28.00 -3.58 -13.72
N ILE A 7 -26.99 -3.58 -14.58
CA ILE A 7 -25.94 -2.55 -14.59
C ILE A 7 -26.38 -1.33 -15.41
N CYS A 8 -26.33 -0.15 -14.80
CA CYS A 8 -26.60 1.10 -15.50
C CYS A 8 -25.45 1.42 -16.48
N LYS A 9 -25.78 1.65 -17.76
CA LYS A 9 -24.75 1.97 -18.77
C LYS A 9 -24.06 3.33 -18.56
N ASN A 10 -24.73 4.27 -17.89
CA ASN A 10 -24.18 5.61 -17.61
C ASN A 10 -23.25 5.58 -16.39
N CYS A 11 -23.77 5.34 -15.18
CA CYS A 11 -22.95 5.37 -13.96
C CYS A 11 -22.26 4.04 -13.59
N LYS A 12 -22.41 2.98 -14.39
CA LYS A 12 -21.81 1.65 -14.18
C LYS A 12 -22.19 0.94 -12.87
N ARG A 13 -23.17 1.45 -12.12
CA ARG A 13 -23.65 0.83 -10.87
C ARG A 13 -24.63 -0.29 -11.12
N ASP A 14 -24.59 -1.27 -10.22
CA ASP A 14 -25.59 -2.31 -10.09
C ASP A 14 -26.86 -1.75 -9.43
N VAL A 15 -28.01 -1.96 -10.07
CA VAL A 15 -29.29 -1.43 -9.64
C VAL A 15 -30.33 -2.55 -9.71
N ALA A 16 -31.14 -2.68 -8.65
CA ALA A 16 -32.27 -3.61 -8.64
C ALA A 16 -33.19 -3.38 -9.85
N ALA A 17 -33.53 -4.46 -10.56
CA ALA A 17 -34.29 -4.41 -11.80
C ALA A 17 -35.63 -3.67 -11.64
N VAL A 18 -36.27 -3.82 -10.47
CA VAL A 18 -37.53 -3.13 -10.11
C VAL A 18 -37.42 -1.60 -10.11
N ASN A 19 -36.23 -1.06 -9.79
CA ASN A 19 -35.98 0.38 -9.71
C ASN A 19 -35.19 0.91 -10.92
N PHE A 20 -34.86 0.03 -11.88
CA PHE A 20 -33.90 0.36 -12.94
C PHE A 20 -34.38 1.51 -13.84
N SER A 21 -35.63 1.51 -14.28
CA SER A 21 -36.16 2.58 -15.15
C SER A 21 -36.15 3.95 -14.50
N LEU A 22 -36.50 4.03 -13.20
CA LEU A 22 -36.43 5.27 -12.43
C LEU A 22 -34.98 5.73 -12.27
N HIS A 23 -34.09 4.80 -11.91
CA HIS A 23 -32.67 5.09 -11.81
C HIS A 23 -32.10 5.57 -13.15
N GLU A 24 -32.42 4.92 -14.26
CA GLU A 24 -31.89 5.25 -15.59
C GLU A 24 -32.27 6.68 -16.00
N ALA A 25 -33.55 7.05 -15.87
CA ALA A 25 -34.02 8.40 -16.16
C ALA A 25 -33.33 9.45 -15.26
N HIS A 26 -33.20 9.18 -13.96
CA HIS A 26 -32.53 10.08 -13.03
C HIS A 26 -31.02 10.18 -13.31
N CYS A 27 -30.37 9.05 -13.55
CA CYS A 27 -28.95 8.95 -13.82
C CYS A 27 -28.60 9.70 -15.10
N MET A 28 -29.33 9.51 -16.20
CA MET A 28 -29.09 10.22 -17.46
C MET A 28 -29.28 11.73 -17.34
N ARG A 29 -30.19 12.18 -16.46
CA ARG A 29 -30.46 13.61 -16.29
C ARG A 29 -29.41 14.31 -15.41
N PHE A 30 -28.93 13.65 -14.37
CA PHE A 30 -28.17 14.32 -13.30
C PHE A 30 -26.72 13.88 -13.17
N LEU A 31 -26.33 12.75 -13.75
CA LEU A 31 -24.96 12.25 -13.70
C LEU A 31 -24.35 12.24 -15.10
N ALA A 32 -23.11 12.72 -15.18
CA ALA A 32 -22.25 12.64 -16.34
C ALA A 32 -20.96 11.90 -15.96
N VAL A 33 -20.45 11.08 -16.87
CA VAL A 33 -19.17 10.42 -16.67
C VAL A 33 -18.04 11.38 -17.02
N CYS A 34 -17.05 11.52 -16.15
CA CYS A 34 -15.88 12.36 -16.42
C CYS A 34 -15.08 11.78 -17.60
N PRO A 35 -14.74 12.56 -18.64
CA PRO A 35 -13.98 12.07 -19.78
C PRO A 35 -12.51 11.78 -19.49
N LYS A 36 -12.01 12.11 -18.29
CA LYS A 36 -10.60 11.95 -17.90
C LYS A 36 -10.35 10.77 -16.95
N CYS A 37 -11.21 10.55 -15.96
CA CYS A 37 -11.08 9.46 -15.00
C CYS A 37 -12.26 8.47 -15.02
N GLU A 38 -13.23 8.66 -15.91
CA GLU A 38 -14.42 7.80 -16.04
C GLU A 38 -15.32 7.73 -14.79
N GLU A 39 -15.11 8.62 -13.82
CA GLU A 39 -15.94 8.69 -12.63
C GLU A 39 -17.32 9.30 -12.93
N PRO A 40 -18.42 8.71 -12.43
CA PRO A 40 -19.74 9.32 -12.49
C PRO A 40 -19.82 10.53 -11.54
N VAL A 41 -19.96 11.72 -12.10
CA VAL A 41 -20.05 12.99 -11.37
C VAL A 41 -21.40 13.63 -11.64
N ALA A 42 -21.95 14.37 -10.66
CA ALA A 42 -23.14 15.18 -10.91
C ALA A 42 -22.87 16.19 -12.04
N SER A 43 -23.74 16.24 -13.05
CA SER A 43 -23.53 17.07 -14.24
C SER A 43 -23.32 18.55 -13.90
N LYS A 44 -23.99 19.03 -12.83
CA LYS A 44 -23.82 20.39 -12.30
C LYS A 44 -22.44 20.66 -11.69
N ASP A 45 -21.79 19.63 -11.13
CA ASP A 45 -20.53 19.72 -10.39
C ASP A 45 -19.32 19.34 -11.28
N MET A 46 -19.56 18.88 -12.52
CA MET A 46 -18.52 18.43 -13.45
C MET A 46 -17.42 19.48 -13.66
N LYS A 47 -17.80 20.75 -13.80
CA LYS A 47 -16.83 21.85 -13.97
C LYS A 47 -15.92 22.00 -12.75
N GLU A 48 -16.48 21.87 -11.55
CA GLU A 48 -15.73 21.95 -10.30
C GLU A 48 -14.84 20.72 -10.12
N HIS A 49 -15.36 19.52 -10.41
CA HIS A 49 -14.59 18.29 -10.42
C HIS A 49 -13.36 18.39 -11.34
N LEU A 50 -13.54 18.85 -12.58
CA LEU A 50 -12.42 19.07 -13.52
C LEU A 50 -11.39 20.08 -12.97
N ALA A 51 -11.84 21.14 -12.30
CA ALA A 51 -10.96 22.16 -11.73
C ALA A 51 -10.21 21.70 -10.46
N LYS A 52 -10.72 20.70 -9.74
CA LYS A 52 -10.12 20.15 -8.52
C LYS A 52 -9.37 18.85 -8.78
N ALA A 53 -10.08 17.80 -9.18
CA ALA A 53 -9.54 16.46 -9.37
C ALA A 53 -8.51 16.40 -10.52
N HIS A 54 -8.73 17.17 -11.59
CA HIS A 54 -7.85 17.17 -12.76
C HIS A 54 -6.92 18.38 -12.85
N LYS A 55 -6.75 19.11 -11.75
CA LYS A 55 -5.74 20.16 -11.64
C LYS A 55 -4.35 19.53 -11.66
N GLU A 56 -3.42 20.16 -12.38
CA GLU A 56 -2.01 19.79 -12.30
C GLU A 56 -1.42 20.19 -10.95
N VAL A 57 -0.83 19.21 -10.28
CA VAL A 57 -0.16 19.33 -8.98
C VAL A 57 1.21 18.67 -9.05
N ARG A 58 2.09 19.07 -8.14
CA ARG A 58 3.43 18.52 -8.01
C ARG A 58 3.47 17.57 -6.81
N CYS A 59 3.97 16.35 -7.00
CA CYS A 59 4.27 15.47 -5.86
C CYS A 59 5.40 16.09 -5.01
N MET A 60 5.23 16.14 -3.69
CA MET A 60 6.22 16.78 -2.81
C MET A 60 7.45 15.89 -2.57
N LEU A 61 7.32 14.58 -2.80
CA LEU A 61 8.40 13.60 -2.62
C LEU A 61 9.32 13.53 -3.85
N CYS A 62 8.75 13.35 -5.04
CA CYS A 62 9.51 13.14 -6.28
C CYS A 62 9.50 14.33 -7.25
N HIS A 63 8.74 15.38 -6.96
CA HIS A 63 8.59 16.60 -7.77
C HIS A 63 8.03 16.42 -9.18
N GLN A 64 7.49 15.24 -9.50
CA GLN A 64 6.79 15.00 -10.77
C GLN A 64 5.45 15.72 -10.80
N MET A 65 5.05 16.17 -11.99
CA MET A 65 3.76 16.82 -12.25
C MET A 65 2.73 15.76 -12.65
N MET A 66 1.54 15.83 -12.07
CA MET A 66 0.43 14.91 -12.35
C MET A 66 -0.92 15.57 -12.04
N GLN A 67 -2.02 14.90 -12.37
CA GLN A 67 -3.35 15.36 -11.99
C GLN A 67 -3.66 15.00 -10.53
N GLN A 68 -4.37 15.87 -9.82
CA GLN A 68 -4.61 15.74 -8.38
C GLN A 68 -5.27 14.42 -7.97
N TYR A 69 -6.16 13.86 -8.79
CA TYR A 69 -6.82 12.58 -8.51
C TYR A 69 -5.84 11.38 -8.52
N LEU A 70 -4.68 11.49 -9.17
CA LEU A 70 -3.66 10.44 -9.19
C LEU A 70 -2.66 10.56 -8.03
N LEU A 71 -2.62 11.72 -7.35
CA LEU A 71 -1.55 12.02 -6.40
C LEU A 71 -1.52 11.03 -5.23
N GLU A 72 -2.69 10.68 -4.67
CA GLU A 72 -2.77 9.76 -3.54
C GLU A 72 -2.26 8.36 -3.90
N HIS A 73 -2.73 7.81 -5.03
CA HIS A 73 -2.28 6.50 -5.51
C HIS A 73 -0.79 6.51 -5.87
N HIS A 74 -0.32 7.59 -6.52
CA HIS A 74 1.09 7.78 -6.80
C HIS A 74 1.93 7.73 -5.53
N GLU A 75 1.59 8.52 -4.50
CA GLU A 75 2.36 8.58 -3.25
C GLU A 75 2.35 7.24 -2.49
N ALA A 76 1.24 6.50 -2.55
CA ALA A 76 1.11 5.20 -1.89
C ALA A 76 1.87 4.07 -2.60
N GLU A 77 1.79 3.99 -3.94
CA GLU A 77 2.18 2.77 -4.66
C GLU A 77 3.30 2.99 -5.70
N GLU A 78 3.33 4.15 -6.37
CA GLU A 78 4.20 4.35 -7.54
C GLU A 78 5.46 5.18 -7.23
N CYS A 79 5.35 6.11 -6.27
CA CYS A 79 6.36 7.12 -6.00
C CYS A 79 7.66 6.47 -5.53
N GLN A 80 8.75 6.69 -6.28
CA GLN A 80 10.07 6.12 -5.99
C GLN A 80 10.72 6.72 -4.74
N GLU A 81 10.26 7.91 -4.34
CA GLU A 81 10.72 8.62 -3.14
C GLU A 81 9.83 8.33 -1.92
N ARG A 82 8.81 7.48 -2.04
CA ARG A 82 7.99 7.08 -0.88
C ARG A 82 8.84 6.33 0.14
N SER A 83 8.58 6.62 1.42
CA SER A 83 9.27 5.95 2.53
C SER A 83 8.68 4.56 2.76
N VAL A 84 9.55 3.56 2.79
CA VAL A 84 9.20 2.15 3.04
C VAL A 84 10.12 1.58 4.11
N LYS A 85 9.59 0.66 4.93
CA LYS A 85 10.36 -0.01 5.99
C LYS A 85 11.02 -1.28 5.46
N CYS A 86 12.28 -1.48 5.80
CA CYS A 86 12.93 -2.75 5.64
C CYS A 86 12.31 -3.79 6.58
N HIS A 87 11.86 -4.94 6.05
CA HIS A 87 11.30 -6.01 6.89
C HIS A 87 12.32 -6.64 7.84
N PHE A 88 13.61 -6.55 7.52
CA PHE A 88 14.66 -7.17 8.33
C PHE A 88 15.15 -6.29 9.48
N CYS A 89 15.29 -4.98 9.28
CA CYS A 89 15.87 -4.07 10.28
C CYS A 89 14.99 -2.86 10.63
N GLU A 90 13.78 -2.80 10.09
CA GLU A 90 12.78 -1.74 10.33
C GLU A 90 13.22 -0.31 9.95
N LEU A 91 14.39 -0.17 9.31
CA LEU A 91 14.87 1.11 8.80
C LEU A 91 13.92 1.64 7.72
N GLU A 92 13.57 2.92 7.83
CA GLU A 92 12.83 3.66 6.82
C GLU A 92 13.76 4.21 5.75
N LEU A 93 13.44 3.96 4.48
CA LEU A 93 14.23 4.40 3.34
C LEU A 93 13.36 4.66 2.10
N PRO A 94 13.83 5.48 1.14
CA PRO A 94 13.14 5.66 -0.14
C PRO A 94 13.02 4.33 -0.91
N PHE A 95 11.87 4.12 -1.56
CA PHE A 95 11.57 2.89 -2.28
C PHE A 95 12.63 2.53 -3.33
N HIS A 96 13.18 3.49 -4.07
CA HIS A 96 14.23 3.22 -5.06
C HIS A 96 15.52 2.62 -4.48
N LYS A 97 15.77 2.78 -3.17
CA LYS A 97 16.92 2.18 -2.46
C LYS A 97 16.55 0.89 -1.72
N LEU A 98 15.27 0.54 -1.64
CA LEU A 98 14.82 -0.59 -0.85
C LEU A 98 15.46 -1.90 -1.32
N GLN A 99 15.47 -2.17 -2.63
CA GLN A 99 15.96 -3.45 -3.15
C GLN A 99 17.44 -3.68 -2.84
N SER A 100 18.30 -2.71 -3.14
CA SER A 100 19.73 -2.80 -2.83
C SER A 100 20.00 -2.93 -1.33
N HIS A 101 19.18 -2.26 -0.50
CA HIS A 101 19.23 -2.44 0.94
C HIS A 101 18.79 -3.84 1.35
N LEU A 102 17.71 -4.41 0.80
CA LEU A 102 17.25 -5.76 1.14
C LEU A 102 18.28 -6.82 0.78
N ASP A 103 18.98 -6.67 -0.35
CA ASP A 103 20.05 -7.59 -0.75
C ASP A 103 21.23 -7.53 0.21
N ALA A 104 21.66 -6.32 0.60
CA ALA A 104 22.74 -6.14 1.56
C ALA A 104 22.33 -6.58 2.97
N CYS A 105 21.20 -6.07 3.48
CA CYS A 105 20.67 -6.31 4.81
C CYS A 105 20.28 -7.78 5.02
N GLY A 106 19.64 -8.39 4.04
CA GLY A 106 19.27 -9.80 4.04
C GLY A 106 20.48 -10.74 3.99
N SER A 107 21.58 -10.30 3.38
CA SER A 107 22.83 -11.07 3.30
C SER A 107 23.71 -10.95 4.55
N ARG A 108 23.44 -9.99 5.45
CA ARG A 108 24.16 -9.87 6.71
C ARG A 108 23.97 -11.14 7.54
N THR A 109 25.08 -11.76 7.93
CA THR A 109 25.06 -12.88 8.87
C THR A 109 25.19 -12.37 10.29
N THR A 110 24.30 -12.82 11.16
CA THR A 110 24.39 -12.60 12.60
C THR A 110 24.50 -13.95 13.30
N MET A 111 25.17 -13.98 14.44
CA MET A 111 25.27 -15.19 15.24
C MET A 111 23.93 -15.44 15.91
N CYS A 112 23.40 -16.66 15.79
CA CYS A 112 22.29 -17.12 16.60
C CYS A 112 22.77 -17.30 18.04
N TRP A 113 22.17 -16.59 18.99
CA TRP A 113 22.52 -16.69 20.40
C TRP A 113 22.21 -18.07 21.00
N ASP A 114 21.22 -18.79 20.46
CA ASP A 114 20.81 -20.07 21.02
C ASP A 114 21.72 -21.21 20.55
N CYS A 115 22.21 -21.21 19.30
CA CYS A 115 23.03 -22.30 18.77
C CYS A 115 24.45 -21.91 18.34
N GLY A 116 24.81 -20.63 18.43
CA GLY A 116 26.13 -20.10 18.05
C GLY A 116 26.42 -20.10 16.55
N LYS A 117 25.51 -20.57 15.70
CA LYS A 117 25.70 -20.60 14.24
C LYS A 117 25.49 -19.21 13.65
N TYR A 118 26.31 -18.86 12.65
CA TYR A 118 26.07 -17.67 11.84
C TYR A 118 24.95 -17.94 10.83
N VAL A 119 23.91 -17.13 10.89
CA VAL A 119 22.70 -17.26 10.07
C VAL A 119 22.45 -15.93 9.38
N MET A 120 22.16 -15.98 8.08
CA MET A 120 21.80 -14.79 7.31
C MET A 120 20.49 -14.20 7.82
N HIS A 121 20.36 -12.88 7.79
CA HIS A 121 19.19 -12.19 8.31
C HIS A 121 17.89 -12.69 7.65
N LYS A 122 17.91 -12.88 6.32
CA LYS A 122 16.79 -13.47 5.56
C LYS A 122 16.45 -14.92 5.91
N ALA A 123 17.39 -15.65 6.50
CA ALA A 123 17.24 -17.06 6.88
C ALA A 123 16.90 -17.24 8.36
N GLN A 124 16.85 -16.16 9.15
CA GLN A 124 16.62 -16.24 10.58
C GLN A 124 15.25 -16.83 10.93
N GLU A 125 14.17 -16.46 10.22
CA GLU A 125 12.84 -16.99 10.51
C GLU A 125 12.77 -18.51 10.32
N GLY A 126 13.31 -19.03 9.21
CA GLY A 126 13.42 -20.47 8.98
C GLY A 126 14.36 -21.17 9.97
N HIS A 127 15.44 -20.50 10.37
CA HIS A 127 16.34 -21.02 11.39
C HIS A 127 15.67 -21.13 12.76
N LYS A 128 14.83 -20.16 13.18
CA LYS A 128 14.10 -20.22 14.46
C LYS A 128 13.29 -21.52 14.60
N LEU A 129 12.72 -22.03 13.51
CA LEU A 129 11.91 -23.26 13.49
C LEU A 129 12.75 -24.54 13.61
N THR A 130 14.01 -24.50 13.18
CA THR A 130 14.91 -25.66 13.12
C THR A 130 16.10 -25.56 14.06
N CYS A 131 16.13 -24.48 14.87
CA CYS A 131 17.22 -24.21 15.79
C CYS A 131 17.25 -25.28 16.88
N GLN A 132 18.32 -26.07 16.88
CA GLN A 132 18.48 -27.28 17.69
C GLN A 132 18.56 -27.01 19.21
N THR A 133 18.48 -25.74 19.64
CA THR A 133 18.52 -25.31 21.05
C THR A 133 17.28 -24.52 21.50
N GLY A 134 16.27 -24.34 20.64
CA GLY A 134 15.01 -23.61 20.97
C GLY A 134 14.05 -24.33 21.92
N ASN A 135 14.47 -25.40 22.59
CA ASN A 135 13.64 -26.20 23.51
C ASN A 135 14.27 -26.36 24.91
N LYS A 136 14.93 -25.30 25.41
CA LYS A 136 15.17 -25.16 26.86
C LYS A 136 14.52 -23.86 27.34
N PRO A 137 13.55 -23.91 28.28
CA PRO A 137 13.07 -22.70 28.92
C PRO A 137 14.26 -22.01 29.60
N ARG A 138 14.46 -20.72 29.30
CA ARG A 138 15.46 -19.91 30.00
C ARG A 138 15.08 -19.84 31.48
N ALA A 139 16.03 -20.12 32.36
CA ALA A 139 15.89 -19.82 33.78
C ALA A 139 15.73 -18.29 33.95
N PRO A 140 14.84 -17.80 34.81
CA PRO A 140 14.66 -16.37 35.02
C PRO A 140 15.87 -15.82 35.79
N GLY A 141 16.70 -14.97 35.16
CA GLY A 141 17.78 -14.30 35.89
C GLY A 141 18.83 -13.51 35.10
N GLU A 142 19.07 -13.75 33.82
CA GLU A 142 20.17 -13.08 33.11
C GLU A 142 19.70 -11.81 32.36
N PHE A 143 19.50 -10.72 33.11
CA PHE A 143 19.53 -9.37 32.56
C PHE A 143 20.97 -9.01 32.22
N HIS A 144 21.44 -9.37 31.02
CA HIS A 144 22.78 -9.01 30.59
C HIS A 144 22.71 -7.73 29.77
N THR A 145 23.29 -6.69 30.37
CA THR A 145 23.25 -5.30 29.98
C THR A 145 23.71 -5.09 28.53
N CYS A 146 22.87 -4.38 27.76
CA CYS A 146 23.23 -3.85 26.46
C CYS A 146 24.41 -2.89 26.62
N ARG A 147 25.62 -3.35 26.25
CA ARG A 147 26.78 -2.48 26.09
C ARG A 147 27.02 -2.26 24.60
N TYR A 148 26.13 -1.49 23.98
CA TYR A 148 26.47 -0.74 22.78
C TYR A 148 26.84 0.69 23.22
N LEU A 149 28.13 0.86 23.49
CA LEU A 149 28.79 2.15 23.30
C LEU A 149 29.03 2.27 21.79
N CYS A 150 28.20 3.09 21.13
CA CYS A 150 28.59 3.85 19.95
C CYS A 150 27.72 5.11 19.90
#